data_AF-A0AAP0C471-F1
#
_entry.id   AF-A0AAP0C471-F1
#
_cell.length_a   1.000
_cell.length_b   1.000
_cell.length_c   1.000
_cell.angle_alpha   90.00
_cell.angle_beta   90.00
_cell.angle_gamma   90.00
#
_symmetry.space_group_name_H-M   'P 1'
#
loop_
_entity.id
_entity.type
_entity.pdbx_description
1 polymer ?
#
loop_
_entity_poly.entity_id
_entity_poly.type
_entity_poly.pdbx_seq_one_letter_code
_entity_poly.pdbx_strand_id
1 'polypeptide(L)'
;MGSIGFSIFSPKLHRFSRGTTVAAAAGGTTNSNLAFKSLMESFTVDIHRAEGRELNVPLIAPFTIATSKLEDVRNVAIRVELSNGCCGWGEAPVLPFVTAENQSTALEKAGEACQALKKSGAMSLGDVLGQIGHLLPGHDFASVGKPLNISFL
;
A
#
# COMPACT_ATOMS: atom_id res chain seq x y z
N MET A 1 -50.20 -8.15 12.80
CA MET A 1 -48.98 -7.34 12.52
C MET A 1 -48.88 -7.20 11.01
N GLY A 2 -48.82 -5.96 10.53
CA GLY A 2 -49.19 -5.57 9.18
C GLY A 2 -48.27 -6.14 8.07
N SER A 3 -48.93 -6.64 7.03
CA SER A 3 -48.37 -6.79 5.68
C SER A 3 -48.96 -5.65 4.85
N ILE A 4 -48.12 -4.84 4.22
CA ILE A 4 -48.57 -3.82 3.27
C ILE A 4 -47.54 -3.72 2.15
N GLY A 5 -47.87 -4.34 1.01
CA GLY A 5 -47.35 -3.93 -0.29
C GLY A 5 -48.10 -2.71 -0.78
N PHE A 6 -47.41 -1.79 -1.44
CA PHE A 6 -48.03 -0.78 -2.29
C PHE A 6 -47.17 -0.59 -3.53
N SER A 7 -47.74 -0.96 -4.67
CA SER A 7 -47.47 -0.30 -5.94
C SER A 7 -48.82 0.13 -6.47
N ILE A 8 -48.97 1.41 -6.81
CA ILE A 8 -49.65 1.90 -8.02
C ILE A 8 -49.72 3.44 -8.03
N PHE A 9 -49.27 3.96 -9.19
CA PHE A 9 -49.66 5.20 -9.90
C PHE A 9 -48.94 6.54 -9.71
N SER A 10 -48.46 7.01 -10.87
CA SER A 10 -47.68 8.20 -11.22
C SER A 10 -48.40 9.54 -11.06
N PRO A 11 -47.64 10.66 -11.02
CA PRO A 11 -48.04 11.92 -11.61
C PRO A 11 -47.32 12.16 -12.94
N LYS A 12 -48.09 12.55 -13.97
CA LYS A 12 -47.58 13.08 -15.25
C LYS A 12 -46.77 14.36 -15.00
N LEU A 13 -45.48 14.36 -15.38
CA LEU A 13 -44.69 15.58 -15.48
C LEU A 13 -44.97 16.27 -16.82
N HIS A 14 -45.46 17.50 -16.78
CA HIS A 14 -45.64 18.35 -17.95
C HIS A 14 -44.28 18.87 -18.45
N ARG A 15 -44.18 18.88 -19.79
CA ARG A 15 -43.07 19.29 -20.64
C ARG A 15 -42.67 20.76 -20.41
N PHE A 16 -41.40 21.01 -20.10
CA PHE A 16 -40.73 22.27 -20.45
C PHE A 16 -39.39 21.99 -21.13
N SER A 17 -39.13 22.81 -22.15
CA SER A 17 -38.17 22.59 -23.23
C SER A 17 -36.95 23.48 -23.05
N ARG A 18 -35.75 22.91 -23.16
CA ARG A 18 -34.62 23.31 -24.05
C ARG A 18 -33.31 22.76 -23.51
N GLY A 19 -32.48 22.32 -24.44
CA GLY A 19 -31.39 21.39 -24.21
C GLY A 19 -30.18 21.95 -23.48
N THR A 20 -29.45 21.04 -22.87
CA THR A 20 -28.01 20.86 -23.09
C THR A 20 -27.75 19.37 -22.84
N THR A 21 -27.23 18.68 -23.83
CA THR A 21 -26.75 17.30 -23.71
C THR A 21 -25.69 17.23 -22.62
N VAL A 22 -26.02 16.65 -21.47
CA VAL A 22 -25.01 16.07 -20.58
C VAL A 22 -24.55 14.77 -21.22
N ALA A 23 -23.40 14.84 -21.90
CA ALA A 23 -22.66 13.64 -22.28
C ALA A 23 -22.36 12.83 -21.02
N ALA A 24 -22.69 11.54 -21.08
CA ALA A 24 -22.46 10.60 -20.01
C ALA A 24 -20.99 10.65 -19.56
N ALA A 25 -20.78 10.86 -18.26
CA ALA A 25 -19.47 10.82 -17.63
C ALA A 25 -18.90 9.39 -17.69
N ALA A 26 -18.11 9.12 -18.72
CA ALA A 26 -17.08 8.09 -18.69
C ALA A 26 -15.76 8.77 -18.27
N GLY A 27 -15.44 8.78 -16.98
CA GLY A 27 -14.29 9.56 -16.50
C GLY A 27 -13.89 9.30 -15.06
N GLY A 28 -13.59 8.05 -14.70
CA GLY A 28 -13.03 7.70 -13.38
C GLY A 28 -11.51 7.53 -13.35
N THR A 29 -10.86 7.31 -14.50
CA THR A 29 -9.50 6.72 -14.53
C THR A 29 -8.37 7.73 -14.78
N THR A 30 -8.67 8.90 -15.37
CA THR A 30 -7.64 9.91 -15.73
C THR A 30 -7.27 10.81 -14.55
N ASN A 31 -8.24 11.23 -13.74
CA ASN A 31 -8.02 12.15 -12.62
C ASN A 31 -7.18 11.53 -11.49
N SER A 32 -7.31 10.24 -11.22
CA SER A 32 -6.54 9.54 -10.19
C SER A 32 -5.06 9.40 -10.56
N ASN A 33 -4.76 9.11 -11.82
CA ASN A 33 -3.37 9.03 -12.31
C ASN A 33 -2.67 10.39 -12.29
N LEU A 34 -3.39 11.46 -12.66
CA LEU A 34 -2.87 12.83 -12.55
C LEU A 34 -2.62 13.21 -11.09
N ALA A 35 -3.56 12.94 -10.19
CA ALA A 35 -3.41 13.22 -8.77
C ALA A 35 -2.25 12.45 -8.13
N PHE A 36 -2.06 11.17 -8.50
CA PHE A 36 -0.95 10.37 -8.00
C PHE A 36 0.40 10.89 -8.52
N LYS A 37 0.52 11.25 -9.81
CA LYS A 37 1.74 11.86 -10.35
C LYS A 37 2.05 13.19 -9.66
N SER A 38 1.04 14.04 -9.46
CA SER A 38 1.21 15.28 -8.72
C SER A 38 1.69 15.03 -7.29
N LEU A 39 1.13 14.04 -6.59
CA LEU A 39 1.60 13.67 -5.24
C LEU A 39 3.06 13.22 -5.24
N MET A 40 3.46 12.39 -6.22
CA MET A 40 4.83 11.90 -6.36
C MET A 40 5.84 13.03 -6.52
N GLU A 41 5.46 14.10 -7.24
CA GLU A 41 6.31 15.27 -7.50
C GLU A 41 6.23 16.32 -6.39
N SER A 42 5.06 16.52 -5.76
CA SER A 42 4.82 17.62 -4.83
C SER A 42 5.01 17.27 -3.36
N PHE A 43 4.94 15.97 -3.00
CA PHE A 43 5.10 15.56 -1.61
C PHE A 43 6.57 15.34 -1.27
N THR A 44 7.11 16.23 -0.45
CA THR A 44 8.47 16.10 0.08
C THR A 44 8.48 15.17 1.27
N VAL A 45 9.33 14.15 1.20
CA VAL A 45 9.61 13.18 2.24
C VAL A 45 10.95 13.52 2.86
N ASP A 46 10.96 13.80 4.16
CA ASP A 46 12.19 13.97 4.94
C ASP A 46 12.17 12.96 6.09
N ILE A 47 13.11 12.01 6.07
CA ILE A 47 13.08 10.83 6.92
C ILE A 47 13.93 11.07 8.17
N HIS A 48 13.26 11.14 9.32
CA HIS A 48 13.89 11.23 10.64
C HIS A 48 14.38 9.86 11.13
N ARG A 49 13.58 8.81 10.94
CA ARG A 49 13.93 7.45 11.37
C ARG A 49 13.38 6.41 10.40
N ALA A 50 14.18 5.38 10.13
CA ALA A 50 13.76 4.20 9.41
C ALA A 50 14.41 2.96 10.03
N GLU A 51 13.60 1.94 10.31
CA GLU A 51 14.04 0.66 10.89
C GLU A 51 13.20 -0.53 10.40
N GLY A 52 13.87 -1.66 10.17
CA GLY A 52 13.25 -2.97 9.99
C GLY A 52 13.36 -3.79 11.28
N ARG A 53 12.33 -4.56 11.63
CA ARG A 53 12.28 -5.44 12.81
C ARG A 53 11.56 -6.75 12.51
N GLU A 54 11.92 -7.79 13.25
CA GLU A 54 11.19 -9.07 13.20
C GLU A 54 9.72 -8.86 13.57
N LEU A 55 8.83 -9.44 12.78
CA LEU A 55 7.41 -9.55 13.07
C LEU A 55 7.04 -11.03 13.13
N ASN A 56 7.27 -11.62 14.31
CA ASN A 56 6.96 -13.01 14.60
C ASN A 56 5.61 -13.11 15.29
N VAL A 57 4.63 -13.76 14.66
CA VAL A 57 3.28 -13.92 15.22
C VAL A 57 2.87 -15.39 15.17
N PRO A 58 2.55 -16.02 16.32
CA PRO A 58 2.04 -17.39 16.32
C PRO A 58 0.66 -17.45 15.66
N LEU A 59 0.42 -18.49 14.88
CA LEU A 59 -0.88 -18.74 14.28
C LEU A 59 -1.81 -19.43 15.29
N ILE A 60 -3.08 -19.04 15.29
CA ILE A 60 -4.11 -19.65 16.15
C ILE A 60 -4.29 -21.14 15.82
N ALA A 61 -4.15 -21.46 14.54
CA ALA A 61 -4.07 -22.83 14.05
C ALA A 61 -3.05 -22.87 12.91
N PRO A 62 -2.33 -23.98 12.76
CA PRO A 62 -1.32 -24.10 11.74
C PRO A 62 -1.85 -23.94 10.32
N PHE A 63 -1.03 -23.36 9.47
CA PHE A 63 -1.30 -23.18 8.05
C PHE A 63 -0.46 -24.16 7.23
N THR A 64 -1.11 -25.02 6.44
CA THR A 64 -0.40 -26.01 5.61
C THR A 64 -0.20 -25.48 4.19
N ILE A 65 1.06 -25.45 3.74
CA ILE A 65 1.42 -25.16 2.36
C ILE A 65 2.15 -26.36 1.75
N ALA A 66 1.49 -27.01 0.80
CA ALA A 66 1.96 -28.22 0.11
C ALA A 66 2.55 -29.27 1.07
N THR A 67 3.86 -29.28 1.27
CA THR A 67 4.61 -30.25 2.08
C THR A 67 4.96 -29.78 3.49
N SER A 68 4.64 -28.53 3.85
CA SER A 68 5.04 -27.96 5.13
C SER A 68 3.86 -27.37 5.91
N LYS A 69 4.06 -27.25 7.21
CA LYS A 69 3.10 -26.75 8.18
C LYS A 69 3.75 -25.55 8.87
N LEU A 70 3.09 -24.41 8.80
CA LEU A 70 3.51 -23.17 9.42
C LEU A 70 2.74 -23.00 10.73
N GLU A 71 3.45 -22.86 11.84
CA GLU A 71 2.87 -22.59 13.17
C GLU A 71 2.97 -21.11 13.54
N ASP A 72 3.88 -20.38 12.91
CA ASP A 72 4.14 -18.96 13.14
C ASP A 72 4.51 -18.25 11.83
N VAL A 73 4.08 -17.01 11.65
CA VAL A 73 4.58 -16.16 10.55
C VAL A 73 5.83 -15.41 11.01
N ARG A 74 6.83 -15.35 10.15
CA ARG A 74 8.14 -14.73 10.42
C ARG A 74 8.41 -13.58 9.45
N ASN A 75 7.58 -12.56 9.53
CA ASN A 75 7.62 -11.43 8.62
C ASN A 75 8.61 -10.36 9.12
N VAL A 76 8.75 -9.28 8.38
CA VAL A 76 9.53 -8.11 8.79
C VAL A 76 8.62 -6.89 8.79
N ALA A 77 8.55 -6.18 9.91
CA ALA A 77 7.90 -4.88 10.00
C ALA A 77 8.91 -3.77 9.70
N ILE A 78 8.51 -2.78 8.92
CA ILE A 78 9.34 -1.61 8.61
C ILE A 78 8.59 -0.37 9.10
N ARG A 79 9.28 0.44 9.89
CA ARG A 79 8.79 1.72 10.39
C ARG A 79 9.57 2.84 9.74
N VAL A 80 8.86 3.84 9.24
CA VAL A 80 9.42 5.10 8.74
C VAL A 80 8.75 6.25 9.47
N GLU A 81 9.57 7.13 10.03
CA GLU A 81 9.15 8.33 10.74
C GLU A 81 9.74 9.53 10.00
N LEU A 82 8.88 10.46 9.63
CA LEU A 82 9.26 11.69 8.94
C LEU A 82 9.61 12.79 9.95
N SER A 83 10.40 13.77 9.53
CA SER A 83 10.80 14.91 10.37
C SER A 83 9.63 15.78 10.85
N ASN A 84 8.47 15.69 10.18
CA ASN A 84 7.23 16.35 10.61
C ASN A 84 6.45 15.56 11.67
N GLY A 85 6.96 14.41 12.12
CA GLY A 85 6.34 13.54 13.13
C GLY A 85 5.39 12.48 12.57
N CYS A 86 5.09 12.50 11.27
CA CYS A 86 4.28 11.44 10.64
C CYS A 86 5.01 10.10 10.71
N CYS A 87 4.31 9.05 11.12
CA CYS A 87 4.85 7.71 11.23
C CYS A 87 4.06 6.76 10.36
N GLY A 88 4.79 5.98 9.58
CA GLY A 88 4.27 5.01 8.63
C GLY A 88 4.84 3.62 8.89
N TRP A 89 3.99 2.61 8.77
CA TRP A 89 4.37 1.21 8.93
C TRP A 89 4.07 0.42 7.67
N GLY A 90 4.92 -0.52 7.32
CA GLY A 90 4.54 -1.60 6.43
C GLY A 90 5.26 -2.90 6.75
N GLU A 91 5.04 -3.87 5.89
CA GLU A 91 5.39 -5.26 6.15
C GLU A 91 6.02 -5.88 4.91
N ALA A 92 7.10 -6.63 5.12
CA ALA A 92 7.64 -7.57 4.16
C ALA A 92 7.27 -9.00 4.60
N PRO A 93 6.26 -9.62 3.97
CA PRO A 93 5.85 -10.97 4.31
C PRO A 93 6.89 -11.98 3.84
N VAL A 94 7.30 -12.90 4.71
CA VAL A 94 8.24 -13.98 4.34
C VAL A 94 7.49 -15.29 4.47
N LEU A 95 7.30 -15.97 3.34
CA LEU A 95 6.59 -17.23 3.30
C LEU A 95 7.52 -18.33 2.79
N PRO A 96 8.04 -19.19 3.70
CA PRO A 96 8.90 -20.31 3.32
C PRO A 96 8.31 -21.09 2.13
N PHE A 97 9.16 -21.49 1.19
CA PHE A 97 8.80 -22.24 -0.03
C PHE A 97 8.02 -21.47 -1.11
N VAL A 98 7.55 -20.25 -0.83
CA VAL A 98 6.89 -19.38 -1.82
C VAL A 98 7.77 -18.17 -2.15
N THR A 99 8.34 -17.53 -1.14
CA THR A 99 9.29 -16.43 -1.33
C THR A 99 10.71 -16.97 -1.46
N ALA A 100 11.54 -16.33 -2.28
CA ALA A 100 12.96 -16.67 -2.41
C ALA A 100 13.74 -16.29 -1.14
N GLU A 101 13.29 -15.25 -0.45
CA GLU A 101 13.90 -14.73 0.78
C GLU A 101 13.44 -15.47 2.04
N ASN A 102 14.32 -15.48 3.06
CA ASN A 102 14.00 -15.82 4.44
C ASN A 102 14.01 -14.56 5.31
N GLN A 103 13.61 -14.67 6.59
CA GLN A 103 13.47 -13.50 7.47
C GLN A 103 14.80 -12.77 7.68
N SER A 104 15.91 -13.48 7.79
CA SER A 104 17.24 -12.88 7.96
C SER A 104 17.62 -12.04 6.75
N THR A 105 17.45 -12.57 5.53
CA THR A 105 17.75 -11.84 4.31
C THR A 105 16.81 -10.65 4.10
N ALA A 106 15.53 -10.79 4.48
CA ALA A 106 14.56 -9.69 4.43
C ALA A 106 14.91 -8.56 5.42
N LEU A 107 15.36 -8.89 6.64
CA LEU A 107 15.81 -7.92 7.63
C LEU A 107 17.06 -7.16 7.18
N GLU A 108 18.04 -7.88 6.63
CA GLU A 108 19.27 -7.28 6.13
C GLU A 108 18.96 -6.26 5.04
N LYS A 109 18.11 -6.64 4.08
CA LYS A 109 17.69 -5.77 2.98
C LYS A 109 16.81 -4.60 3.41
N ALA A 110 15.88 -4.82 4.34
CA ALA A 110 15.14 -3.74 4.97
C ALA A 110 16.08 -2.75 5.68
N GLY A 111 17.12 -3.27 6.35
CA GLY A 111 18.16 -2.46 7.00
C GLY A 111 18.95 -1.61 6.01
N GLU A 112 19.42 -2.20 4.90
CA GLU A 112 20.10 -1.49 3.82
C GLU A 112 19.22 -0.38 3.24
N ALA A 113 17.97 -0.68 2.91
CA ALA A 113 17.01 0.29 2.39
C ALA A 113 16.76 1.44 3.39
N CYS A 114 16.52 1.11 4.66
CA CYS A 114 16.34 2.11 5.72
C CYS A 114 17.58 3.02 5.88
N GLN A 115 18.78 2.47 5.78
CA GLN A 115 20.02 3.26 5.88
C GLN A 115 20.24 4.16 4.66
N ALA A 116 19.93 3.69 3.46
CA ALA A 116 19.99 4.51 2.26
C ALA A 116 19.02 5.69 2.34
N LEU A 117 17.77 5.43 2.74
CA LEU A 117 16.73 6.44 2.90
C LEU A 117 17.13 7.54 3.90
N LYS A 118 17.65 7.16 5.08
CA LYS A 118 18.13 8.12 6.09
C LYS A 118 19.28 9.01 5.59
N LYS A 119 20.11 8.53 4.66
CA LYS A 119 21.27 9.27 4.12
C LYS A 119 20.91 10.22 2.98
N SER A 120 19.71 10.10 2.41
CA SER A 120 19.39 10.76 1.15
C SER A 120 18.77 12.16 1.31
N GLY A 121 18.54 12.60 2.55
CA GLY A 121 17.97 13.91 2.87
C GLY A 121 16.51 14.06 2.43
N ALA A 122 15.99 15.28 2.43
CA ALA A 122 14.64 15.58 1.96
C ALA A 122 14.55 15.42 0.44
N MET A 123 13.59 14.63 -0.03
CA MET A 123 13.41 14.28 -1.45
C MET A 123 11.94 14.13 -1.80
N SER A 124 11.60 14.12 -3.10
CA SER A 124 10.21 13.88 -3.51
C SER A 124 9.80 12.44 -3.23
N LEU A 125 8.51 12.18 -3.02
CA LEU A 125 7.97 10.83 -2.89
C LEU A 125 8.33 9.96 -4.10
N GLY A 126 8.35 10.55 -5.30
CA GLY A 126 8.78 9.88 -6.52
C GLY A 126 10.23 9.40 -6.46
N ASP A 127 11.14 10.24 -5.99
CA ASP A 127 12.55 9.88 -5.83
C ASP A 127 12.75 8.79 -4.77
N VAL A 128 12.02 8.86 -3.65
CA VAL A 128 12.02 7.82 -2.61
C VAL A 128 11.64 6.47 -3.19
N LEU A 129 10.49 6.40 -3.90
CA LEU A 129 10.01 5.14 -4.49
C LEU A 129 10.96 4.64 -5.59
N GLY A 130 11.53 5.56 -6.37
CA GLY A 130 12.56 5.24 -7.36
C GLY A 130 13.81 4.63 -6.72
N GLN A 131 14.30 5.23 -5.63
CA GLN A 131 15.48 4.75 -4.91
C GLN A 131 15.25 3.37 -4.28
N ILE A 132 14.09 3.16 -3.64
CA ILE A 132 13.70 1.84 -3.11
C ILE A 132 13.65 0.80 -4.22
N GLY A 133 13.06 1.14 -5.37
CA GLY A 133 12.99 0.24 -6.53
C GLY A 133 14.37 -0.15 -7.09
N HIS A 134 15.37 0.72 -7.00
CA HIS A 134 16.76 0.39 -7.39
C HIS A 134 17.47 -0.48 -6.35
N LEU A 135 17.19 -0.28 -5.06
CA LEU A 135 17.82 -1.02 -3.97
C LEU A 135 17.28 -2.44 -3.84
N LEU A 136 16.02 -2.66 -4.22
CA LEU A 136 15.32 -3.94 -4.11
C LEU A 136 14.88 -4.43 -5.50
N PRO A 137 15.84 -4.82 -6.36
CA PRO A 137 15.52 -5.21 -7.72
C PRO A 137 14.82 -6.57 -7.77
N GLY A 138 13.72 -6.62 -8.53
CA GLY A 138 13.16 -7.86 -9.05
C GLY A 138 12.46 -8.76 -8.02
N HIS A 139 12.44 -10.07 -8.32
CA HIS A 139 11.70 -11.07 -7.58
C HIS A 139 12.39 -11.53 -6.28
N ASP A 140 13.70 -11.34 -6.17
CA ASP A 140 14.52 -11.83 -5.06
C ASP A 140 14.18 -11.13 -3.73
N PHE A 141 13.65 -9.91 -3.81
CA PHE A 141 13.24 -9.09 -2.67
C PHE A 141 11.82 -8.55 -2.84
N ALA A 142 10.97 -9.26 -3.58
CA ALA A 142 9.63 -8.82 -3.92
C ALA A 142 8.78 -8.50 -2.69
N SER A 143 9.06 -9.12 -1.54
CA SER A 143 8.29 -8.87 -0.32
C SER A 143 8.68 -7.56 0.35
N VAL A 144 9.96 -7.16 0.27
CA VAL A 144 10.46 -5.87 0.79
C VAL A 144 10.19 -4.73 -0.21
N GLY A 145 10.27 -5.02 -1.51
CA GLY A 145 10.12 -4.04 -2.59
C GLY A 145 8.68 -3.82 -3.07
N LYS A 146 7.72 -4.66 -2.64
CA LYS A 146 6.29 -4.31 -2.77
C LYS A 146 6.07 -2.98 -2.08
N PRO A 147 5.23 -2.08 -2.66
CA PRO A 147 4.94 -0.80 -2.05
C PRO A 147 4.51 -1.08 -0.62
N LEU A 148 5.42 -0.73 0.29
CA LEU A 148 5.23 -0.77 1.72
C LEU A 148 3.86 -0.15 1.94
N ASN A 149 2.92 -0.89 2.51
CA ASN A 149 1.56 -0.39 2.68
C ASN A 149 1.56 0.61 3.84
N ILE A 150 2.21 1.75 3.61
CA ILE A 150 2.51 2.79 4.58
C ILE A 150 1.20 3.45 4.95
N SER A 151 0.61 2.98 6.04
CA SER A 151 -0.47 3.69 6.70
C SER A 151 0.15 4.81 7.53
N PHE A 152 0.10 6.04 7.02
CA PHE A 152 0.35 7.22 7.83
C PHE A 152 -0.90 7.44 8.71
N LEU A 153 -0.76 7.23 10.01
CA LEU A 153 -1.77 7.61 11.01
C LEU A 153 -1.52 9.05 11.48
#